data_AF-A0A8T3E046-F1
#
_entry.id   AF-A0A8T3E046-F1
#
_cell.length_a   1.000
_cell.length_b   1.000
_cell.length_c   1.000
_cell.angle_alpha   90.00
_cell.angle_beta   90.00
_cell.angle_gamma   90.00
#
_symmetry.space_group_name_H-M   'P 1'
#
loop_
_entity.id
_entity.type
_entity.pdbx_description
1 polymer ?
#
loop_
_entity_poly.entity_id
_entity_poly.type
_entity_poly.pdbx_seq_one_letter_code
_entity_poly.pdbx_strand_id
1 'polypeptide(L)'
;MSGQSSGCGFLMSVVVHGDSALNEQEKELNQRLRRLYPAVNEQETPLPRSWSPKDKFSYIGLSQNNLRVHYKGHGKTPKDAASVRATHPIPAACGVYYFEVKIVSKGRDGYMGIGLSAQGVNMNRLPGWDKHSYGYHGDDGHSFCSSGTGQPYGPTFTTGDVIGCCVNLINNTCFYTKNGHSLGIAFTDLPPNLYPTVGLQTPGEVVDANFGQHPFVFDIEDYMREWRTKIQAQIDRFPIGEREGEWQSMIQRMVASYLVHHGYCATAEAFAKSTDQAVHEELASIKNRQKIQKLVLSGRMGEAIETTQQLYPNLLERNPDLLFMLKVRQFIEMVNGTDSEVRCLGGRSPKSQDSYPGSPRLFGSPSLSPSHSASIHSLASPSKPSGSQSYLPGFDSSCSNGVGSSKPHTSPHCHKQSGPALSNTELNIINSTRSQQANSCTSNDMDMEVDHYSNGVSESSSNGFLNGSSKHEAELEECDAEMEVESSQPRRQLCGGSQAAIERMIHFGRELQSMSEHLRRECGKNSTNKKMLKDAFSLLAYSDPWNSPVGYQLDSIQREPVCSTLNSAILETHNLPKQPPLAQAVGQVSQCLSIMARSGSGSCAFATLEDYLH
;
A
#
# COMPACT_ATOMS: atom_id res chain seq x y z
N MET A 1 -7.08 -23.06 -65.87
CA MET A 1 -7.37 -21.63 -66.12
C MET A 1 -8.65 -21.26 -65.35
N SER A 2 -8.87 -19.98 -65.04
CA SER A 2 -10.15 -19.30 -64.71
C SER A 2 -11.39 -20.13 -64.27
N GLY A 3 -12.12 -19.78 -63.20
CA GLY A 3 -12.06 -18.58 -62.36
C GLY A 3 -13.16 -18.60 -61.27
N GLN A 4 -13.31 -17.50 -60.53
CA GLN A 4 -14.25 -17.39 -59.39
C GLN A 4 -15.70 -17.09 -59.83
N SER A 5 -16.67 -17.43 -58.98
CA SER A 5 -18.02 -16.83 -58.97
C SER A 5 -18.54 -16.71 -57.54
N SER A 6 -19.48 -15.79 -57.31
CA SER A 6 -19.96 -15.38 -55.98
C SER A 6 -21.10 -16.26 -55.44
N GLY A 7 -21.26 -16.25 -54.11
CA GLY A 7 -22.38 -16.86 -53.39
C GLY A 7 -22.50 -16.29 -51.99
N CYS A 8 -23.29 -15.22 -51.82
CA CYS A 8 -23.49 -14.57 -50.52
C CYS A 8 -24.51 -15.33 -49.67
N GLY A 9 -24.19 -15.58 -48.40
CA GLY A 9 -25.08 -16.22 -47.42
C GLY A 9 -25.11 -15.43 -46.12
N PHE A 10 -26.30 -15.02 -45.68
CA PHE A 10 -26.50 -14.30 -44.41
C PHE A 10 -26.15 -15.20 -43.22
N LEU A 11 -25.25 -14.74 -42.34
CA LEU A 11 -25.17 -15.20 -40.95
C LEU A 11 -25.67 -14.08 -40.05
N MET A 12 -26.80 -14.30 -39.37
CA MET A 12 -27.27 -13.38 -38.34
C MET A 12 -26.33 -13.40 -37.13
N SER A 13 -25.99 -12.22 -36.63
CA SER A 13 -25.25 -12.08 -35.36
C SER A 13 -26.15 -12.44 -34.19
N VAL A 14 -25.75 -13.43 -33.38
CA VAL A 14 -26.45 -13.84 -32.15
C VAL A 14 -25.45 -14.13 -31.00
N VAL A 15 -24.50 -13.23 -30.75
CA VAL A 15 -23.74 -13.17 -29.47
C VAL A 15 -23.31 -11.73 -29.14
N VAL A 16 -24.10 -10.96 -28.38
CA VAL A 16 -23.62 -9.83 -27.53
C VAL A 16 -24.60 -9.56 -26.36
N HIS A 17 -24.96 -10.55 -25.54
CA HIS A 17 -25.84 -10.33 -24.35
C HIS A 17 -25.45 -11.15 -23.10
N GLY A 18 -24.57 -12.15 -23.20
CA GLY A 18 -24.13 -12.95 -22.05
C GLY A 18 -22.98 -12.32 -21.24
N ASP A 19 -21.99 -11.75 -21.93
CA ASP A 19 -20.74 -11.29 -21.31
C ASP A 19 -20.92 -10.07 -20.40
N SER A 20 -21.90 -9.20 -20.69
CA SER A 20 -22.21 -8.03 -19.85
C SER A 20 -22.74 -8.44 -18.47
N ALA A 21 -23.72 -9.34 -18.41
CA ALA A 21 -24.33 -9.78 -17.15
C ALA A 21 -23.34 -10.51 -16.24
N LEU A 22 -22.46 -11.35 -16.81
CA LEU A 22 -21.40 -12.02 -16.06
C LEU A 22 -20.37 -11.02 -15.51
N ASN A 23 -20.00 -10.01 -16.29
CA ASN A 23 -19.07 -8.95 -15.89
C ASN A 23 -19.65 -8.08 -14.76
N GLU A 24 -20.94 -7.71 -14.80
CA GLU A 24 -21.57 -7.00 -13.66
C GLU A 24 -21.61 -7.86 -12.39
N GLN A 25 -21.95 -9.16 -12.49
CA GLN A 25 -21.95 -10.05 -11.32
C GLN A 25 -20.53 -10.23 -10.73
N GLU A 26 -19.50 -10.24 -11.57
CA GLU A 26 -18.11 -10.24 -11.11
C GLU A 26 -17.69 -8.89 -10.48
N LYS A 27 -18.14 -7.74 -11.01
CA LYS A 27 -17.90 -6.42 -10.37
C LYS A 27 -18.55 -6.34 -9.00
N GLU A 28 -19.81 -6.76 -8.85
CA GLU A 28 -20.51 -6.81 -7.56
C GLU A 28 -19.75 -7.67 -6.54
N LEU A 29 -19.33 -8.88 -6.94
CA LEU A 29 -18.52 -9.76 -6.10
C LEU A 29 -17.21 -9.06 -5.67
N ASN A 30 -16.47 -8.46 -6.61
CA ASN A 30 -15.24 -7.75 -6.32
C ASN A 30 -15.45 -6.56 -5.37
N GLN A 31 -16.53 -5.80 -5.52
CA GLN A 31 -16.86 -4.68 -4.63
C GLN A 31 -17.25 -5.16 -3.22
N ARG A 32 -18.07 -6.22 -3.12
CA ARG A 32 -18.53 -6.78 -1.85
C ARG A 32 -17.37 -7.43 -1.07
N LEU A 33 -16.49 -8.18 -1.74
CA LEU A 33 -15.29 -8.76 -1.12
C LEU A 33 -14.33 -7.68 -0.61
N ARG A 34 -14.08 -6.60 -1.37
CA ARG A 34 -13.24 -5.47 -0.91
C ARG A 34 -13.83 -4.74 0.29
N ARG A 35 -15.15 -4.62 0.39
CA ARG A 35 -15.86 -3.98 1.52
C ARG A 35 -15.81 -4.83 2.79
N LEU A 36 -15.94 -6.15 2.66
CA LEU A 36 -15.87 -7.09 3.78
C LEU A 36 -14.44 -7.32 4.27
N TYR A 37 -13.50 -7.50 3.34
CA TYR A 37 -12.13 -7.98 3.60
C TYR A 37 -11.04 -7.02 3.06
N PRO A 38 -11.05 -5.71 3.42
CA PRO A 38 -10.20 -4.70 2.80
C PRO A 38 -8.68 -4.93 2.97
N ALA A 39 -8.27 -5.63 4.03
CA ALA A 39 -6.87 -5.97 4.28
C ALA A 39 -6.35 -7.17 3.45
N VAL A 40 -7.21 -7.86 2.69
CA VAL A 40 -6.80 -9.05 1.92
C VAL A 40 -6.16 -8.66 0.59
N ASN A 41 -4.85 -8.87 0.49
CA ASN A 41 -4.13 -8.86 -0.78
C ASN A 41 -4.46 -10.14 -1.57
N GLU A 42 -5.43 -10.08 -2.48
CA GLU A 42 -5.81 -11.23 -3.32
C GLU A 42 -4.74 -11.65 -4.35
N GLN A 43 -3.67 -10.88 -4.58
CA GLN A 43 -2.53 -11.33 -5.38
C GLN A 43 -1.58 -12.26 -4.60
N GLU A 44 -1.55 -12.16 -3.27
CA GLU A 44 -0.79 -13.07 -2.39
C GLU A 44 -1.66 -14.20 -1.83
N THR A 45 -2.87 -13.85 -1.38
CA THR A 45 -3.82 -14.75 -0.71
C THR A 45 -5.21 -14.56 -1.33
N PRO A 46 -5.49 -15.16 -2.51
CA PRO A 46 -6.77 -15.01 -3.19
C PRO A 46 -7.92 -15.63 -2.39
N LEU A 47 -9.09 -14.98 -2.40
CA LEU A 47 -10.24 -15.44 -1.63
C LEU A 47 -10.87 -16.71 -2.25
N PRO A 48 -11.51 -17.58 -1.43
CA PRO A 48 -12.41 -18.61 -1.94
C PRO A 48 -13.62 -17.96 -2.62
N ARG A 49 -13.74 -18.15 -3.94
CA ARG A 49 -14.83 -17.55 -4.75
C ARG A 49 -15.80 -18.59 -5.32
N SER A 50 -15.41 -19.86 -5.39
CA SER A 50 -16.27 -20.97 -5.82
C SER A 50 -15.83 -22.30 -5.21
N TRP A 51 -16.61 -23.37 -5.43
CA TRP A 51 -16.18 -24.74 -5.16
C TRP A 51 -15.08 -25.18 -6.12
N SER A 52 -14.17 -26.02 -5.65
CA SER A 52 -13.05 -26.53 -6.45
C SER A 52 -13.51 -27.67 -7.36
N PRO A 53 -13.37 -27.56 -8.70
CA PRO A 53 -13.67 -28.68 -9.60
C PRO A 53 -12.64 -29.82 -9.48
N LYS A 54 -11.48 -29.55 -8.87
CA LYS A 54 -10.38 -30.51 -8.65
C LYS A 54 -10.39 -31.12 -7.25
N ASP A 55 -10.60 -30.31 -6.21
CA ASP A 55 -10.47 -30.72 -4.81
C ASP A 55 -11.83 -31.10 -4.19
N LYS A 56 -12.33 -32.24 -4.67
CA LYS A 56 -13.64 -32.80 -4.34
C LYS A 56 -13.67 -34.30 -4.56
N PHE A 57 -14.62 -34.99 -3.93
CA PHE A 57 -14.84 -36.41 -4.23
C PHE A 57 -15.55 -36.63 -5.58
N SER A 58 -15.51 -37.87 -6.08
CA SER A 58 -16.06 -38.26 -7.39
C SER A 58 -17.59 -38.14 -7.45
N TYR A 59 -18.27 -38.41 -6.34
CA TYR A 59 -19.73 -38.33 -6.18
C TYR A 59 -20.28 -36.89 -6.03
N ILE A 60 -19.43 -35.86 -5.97
CA ILE A 60 -19.87 -34.47 -6.13
C ILE A 60 -19.88 -34.07 -7.61
N GLY A 61 -21.02 -33.55 -8.07
CA GLY A 61 -21.11 -32.73 -9.28
C GLY A 61 -21.19 -31.25 -8.92
N LEU A 62 -20.70 -30.39 -9.82
CA LEU A 62 -20.76 -28.93 -9.70
C LEU A 62 -21.49 -28.35 -10.90
N SER A 63 -22.13 -27.20 -10.72
CA SER A 63 -22.85 -26.43 -11.74
C SER A 63 -22.96 -24.96 -11.30
N GLN A 64 -23.60 -24.10 -12.10
CA GLN A 64 -23.80 -22.66 -11.81
C GLN A 64 -22.49 -21.97 -11.41
N ASN A 65 -21.54 -21.87 -12.34
CA ASN A 65 -20.20 -21.29 -12.13
C ASN A 65 -19.43 -21.88 -10.93
N ASN A 66 -19.63 -23.18 -10.67
CA ASN A 66 -19.12 -23.92 -9.51
C ASN A 66 -19.61 -23.40 -8.15
N LEU A 67 -20.81 -22.81 -8.08
CA LEU A 67 -21.48 -22.43 -6.82
C LEU A 67 -22.51 -23.47 -6.37
N ARG A 68 -23.15 -24.18 -7.31
CA ARG A 68 -24.12 -25.25 -7.03
C ARG A 68 -23.46 -26.62 -6.92
N VAL A 69 -23.55 -27.23 -5.75
CA VAL A 69 -23.12 -28.60 -5.43
C VAL A 69 -24.32 -29.54 -5.55
N HIS A 70 -24.14 -30.71 -6.18
CA HIS A 70 -25.15 -31.76 -6.20
C HIS A 70 -24.54 -33.15 -5.99
N TYR A 71 -25.24 -33.99 -5.23
CA TYR A 71 -24.83 -35.37 -4.99
C TYR A 71 -25.24 -36.30 -6.15
N LYS A 72 -24.28 -37.09 -6.63
CA LYS A 72 -24.46 -38.06 -7.74
C LYS A 72 -23.83 -39.44 -7.46
N GLY A 73 -23.63 -39.77 -6.19
CA GLY A 73 -23.23 -41.11 -5.75
C GLY A 73 -24.42 -42.03 -5.52
N HIS A 74 -24.20 -43.19 -4.87
CA HIS A 74 -25.25 -44.16 -4.58
C HIS A 74 -26.01 -43.90 -3.27
N GLY A 75 -25.37 -43.25 -2.30
CA GLY A 75 -25.96 -42.90 -1.01
C GLY A 75 -26.70 -44.03 -0.30
N LYS A 76 -26.04 -45.19 -0.13
CA LYS A 76 -26.59 -46.35 0.59
C LYS A 76 -26.05 -46.47 2.01
N THR A 77 -24.88 -45.91 2.28
CA THR A 77 -24.13 -46.04 3.54
C THR A 77 -23.32 -44.76 3.83
N PRO A 78 -22.84 -44.56 5.07
CA PRO A 78 -21.87 -43.49 5.39
C PRO A 78 -20.52 -43.57 4.64
N LYS A 79 -20.24 -44.67 3.93
CA LYS A 79 -19.06 -44.81 3.07
C LYS A 79 -19.24 -44.14 1.69
N ASP A 80 -20.45 -43.69 1.38
CA ASP A 80 -20.81 -43.00 0.14
C ASP A 80 -20.83 -41.47 0.31
N ALA A 81 -20.46 -40.95 1.49
CA ALA A 81 -20.37 -39.52 1.81
C ALA A 81 -19.31 -38.79 0.97
N ALA A 82 -19.63 -37.62 0.46
CA ALA A 82 -18.82 -36.93 -0.54
C ALA A 82 -18.71 -35.44 -0.27
N SER A 83 -17.49 -34.91 -0.13
CA SER A 83 -17.21 -33.49 0.11
C SER A 83 -16.53 -32.77 -1.05
N VAL A 84 -16.58 -31.44 -1.00
CA VAL A 84 -15.86 -30.49 -1.85
C VAL A 84 -15.32 -29.32 -1.01
N ARG A 85 -14.07 -28.94 -1.24
CA ARG A 85 -13.48 -27.69 -0.72
C ARG A 85 -13.66 -26.53 -1.70
N ALA A 86 -13.63 -25.30 -1.21
CA ALA A 86 -13.51 -24.12 -2.07
C ALA A 86 -12.17 -24.10 -2.84
N THR A 87 -12.01 -23.16 -3.77
CA THR A 87 -10.76 -23.01 -4.55
C THR A 87 -9.53 -22.69 -3.69
N HIS A 88 -9.71 -21.95 -2.59
CA HIS A 88 -8.65 -21.38 -1.77
C HIS A 88 -8.97 -21.54 -0.27
N PRO A 89 -7.94 -21.53 0.61
CA PRO A 89 -8.16 -21.40 2.05
C PRO A 89 -8.64 -19.98 2.40
N ILE A 90 -9.18 -19.80 3.60
CA ILE A 90 -9.52 -18.48 4.14
C ILE A 90 -8.24 -17.72 4.51
N PRO A 91 -7.96 -16.54 3.92
CA PRO A 91 -6.83 -15.70 4.33
C PRO A 91 -7.01 -15.14 5.74
N ALA A 92 -5.97 -15.19 6.58
CA ALA A 92 -6.01 -14.60 7.93
C ALA A 92 -6.37 -13.11 7.93
N ALA A 93 -5.95 -12.37 6.90
CA ALA A 93 -6.26 -10.95 6.68
C ALA A 93 -7.76 -10.64 6.44
N CYS A 94 -8.67 -11.63 6.45
CA CYS A 94 -10.10 -11.36 6.58
C CYS A 94 -10.45 -10.85 7.99
N GLY A 95 -9.73 -11.32 9.03
CA GLY A 95 -10.06 -11.11 10.45
C GLY A 95 -11.28 -11.89 10.89
N VAL A 96 -12.42 -11.59 10.28
CA VAL A 96 -13.63 -12.41 10.26
C VAL A 96 -13.92 -12.79 8.81
N TYR A 97 -14.26 -14.05 8.54
CA TYR A 97 -14.67 -14.53 7.23
C TYR A 97 -16.05 -15.20 7.30
N TYR A 98 -16.88 -14.99 6.29
CA TYR A 98 -18.24 -15.51 6.24
C TYR A 98 -18.62 -16.03 4.85
N PHE A 99 -19.39 -17.13 4.83
CA PHE A 99 -20.07 -17.64 3.65
C PHE A 99 -21.41 -18.27 4.04
N GLU A 100 -22.34 -18.32 3.09
CA GLU A 100 -23.66 -18.95 3.26
C GLU A 100 -23.88 -20.09 2.28
N VAL A 101 -24.67 -21.08 2.71
CA VAL A 101 -25.07 -22.24 1.92
C VAL A 101 -26.59 -22.36 1.97
N LYS A 102 -27.25 -22.21 0.81
CA LYS A 102 -28.68 -22.41 0.62
C LYS A 102 -28.96 -23.89 0.37
N ILE A 103 -29.84 -24.50 1.15
CA ILE A 103 -30.34 -25.84 0.86
C ILE A 103 -31.38 -25.76 -0.27
N VAL A 104 -30.98 -26.12 -1.49
CA VAL A 104 -31.86 -26.13 -2.67
C VAL A 104 -32.76 -27.37 -2.65
N SER A 105 -32.24 -28.49 -2.17
CA SER A 105 -32.97 -29.74 -1.95
C SER A 105 -32.23 -30.58 -0.91
N LYS A 106 -32.95 -31.05 0.11
CA LYS A 106 -32.43 -32.03 1.09
C LYS A 106 -32.34 -33.46 0.54
N GLY A 107 -32.73 -33.69 -0.71
CA GLY A 107 -32.76 -35.01 -1.33
C GLY A 107 -33.63 -36.00 -0.56
N ARG A 108 -33.14 -37.25 -0.47
CA ARG A 108 -33.83 -38.33 0.25
C ARG A 108 -33.84 -38.10 1.75
N ASP A 109 -32.66 -38.11 2.37
CA ASP A 109 -32.56 -38.12 3.84
C ASP A 109 -32.22 -36.71 4.37
N GLY A 110 -31.20 -36.06 3.82
CA GLY A 110 -30.71 -34.74 4.25
C GLY A 110 -29.37 -34.78 4.98
N TYR A 111 -28.54 -35.79 4.72
CA TYR A 111 -27.23 -36.02 5.35
C TYR A 111 -26.18 -35.06 4.76
N MET A 112 -26.36 -33.77 5.07
CA MET A 112 -25.62 -32.64 4.52
C MET A 112 -24.81 -31.98 5.64
N GLY A 113 -23.48 -32.00 5.52
CA GLY A 113 -22.58 -31.36 6.47
C GLY A 113 -21.97 -30.09 5.88
N ILE A 114 -22.03 -28.97 6.60
CA ILE A 114 -21.51 -27.66 6.19
C ILE A 114 -20.42 -27.24 7.17
N GLY A 115 -19.27 -26.74 6.70
CA GLY A 115 -18.22 -26.26 7.59
C GLY A 115 -16.87 -26.04 6.91
N LEU A 116 -15.82 -26.60 7.51
CA LEU A 116 -14.43 -26.28 7.22
C LEU A 116 -13.58 -27.56 7.15
N SER A 117 -12.52 -27.54 6.33
CA SER A 117 -11.47 -28.57 6.41
C SER A 117 -10.11 -28.04 5.95
N ALA A 118 -9.04 -28.57 6.53
CA ALA A 118 -7.68 -28.32 6.06
C ALA A 118 -7.41 -28.95 4.68
N GLN A 119 -6.36 -28.49 4.01
CA GLN A 119 -5.90 -29.06 2.75
C GLN A 119 -5.58 -30.55 2.90
N GLY A 120 -5.94 -31.38 1.91
CA GLY A 120 -5.61 -32.81 1.90
C GLY A 120 -6.44 -33.68 2.83
N VAL A 121 -7.35 -33.12 3.66
CA VAL A 121 -8.35 -33.90 4.39
C VAL A 121 -9.19 -34.71 3.38
N ASN A 122 -9.45 -35.97 3.73
CA ASN A 122 -10.17 -36.94 2.91
C ASN A 122 -11.59 -36.45 2.57
N MET A 123 -11.92 -36.43 1.27
CA MET A 123 -13.23 -35.97 0.78
C MET A 123 -14.29 -37.09 0.66
N ASN A 124 -13.96 -38.36 0.94
CA ASN A 124 -14.95 -39.44 1.05
C ASN A 124 -15.55 -39.49 2.48
N ARG A 125 -16.07 -38.33 2.91
CA ARG A 125 -16.51 -37.95 4.26
C ARG A 125 -17.50 -36.79 4.19
N LEU A 126 -18.25 -36.57 5.26
CA LEU A 126 -18.84 -35.27 5.58
C LEU A 126 -17.86 -34.41 6.42
N PRO A 127 -17.96 -33.07 6.40
CA PRO A 127 -17.14 -32.19 7.24
C PRO A 127 -17.26 -32.53 8.74
N GLY A 128 -16.16 -32.41 9.47
CA GLY A 128 -16.12 -32.74 10.90
C GLY A 128 -15.66 -34.16 11.26
N TRP A 129 -15.88 -35.17 10.40
CA TRP A 129 -15.64 -36.58 10.77
C TRP A 129 -14.16 -36.99 10.90
N ASP A 130 -13.30 -36.52 9.99
CA ASP A 130 -11.86 -36.79 10.00
C ASP A 130 -11.09 -35.61 10.64
N LYS A 131 -9.85 -35.83 11.10
CA LYS A 131 -9.03 -34.78 11.77
C LYS A 131 -8.80 -33.54 10.89
N HIS A 132 -8.74 -32.37 11.53
CA HIS A 132 -8.65 -31.05 10.89
C HIS A 132 -9.84 -30.75 9.96
N SER A 133 -11.00 -31.31 10.30
CA SER A 133 -12.29 -31.06 9.67
C SER A 133 -13.29 -30.66 10.75
N TYR A 134 -14.24 -29.80 10.40
CA TYR A 134 -15.21 -29.19 11.30
C TYR A 134 -16.54 -29.06 10.54
N GLY A 135 -17.67 -29.44 11.13
CA GLY A 135 -18.95 -29.46 10.41
C GLY A 135 -20.20 -29.39 11.29
N TYR A 136 -21.28 -28.85 10.74
CA TYR A 136 -22.63 -28.81 11.30
C TYR A 136 -23.57 -29.52 10.32
N HIS A 137 -24.35 -30.48 10.81
CA HIS A 137 -25.08 -31.46 9.98
C HIS A 137 -26.59 -31.25 10.05
N GLY A 138 -27.26 -31.44 8.91
CA GLY A 138 -28.66 -31.02 8.72
C GLY A 138 -29.71 -31.95 9.32
N ASP A 139 -29.42 -33.25 9.39
CA ASP A 139 -30.35 -34.29 9.83
C ASP A 139 -30.45 -34.42 11.36
N ASP A 140 -29.37 -34.16 12.09
CA ASP A 140 -29.30 -34.25 13.55
C ASP A 140 -29.08 -32.90 14.26
N GLY A 141 -28.68 -31.85 13.55
CA GLY A 141 -28.35 -30.53 14.12
C GLY A 141 -27.04 -30.50 14.92
N HIS A 142 -26.22 -31.56 14.88
CA HIS A 142 -25.02 -31.69 15.69
C HIS A 142 -23.80 -31.01 15.03
N SER A 143 -22.87 -30.59 15.89
CA SER A 143 -21.53 -30.15 15.49
C SER A 143 -20.53 -31.31 15.61
N PHE A 144 -19.67 -31.47 14.61
CA PHE A 144 -18.64 -32.50 14.51
C PHE A 144 -17.27 -31.83 14.44
N CYS A 145 -16.45 -32.02 15.48
CA CYS A 145 -15.14 -31.37 15.64
C CYS A 145 -14.03 -32.42 15.55
N SER A 146 -13.44 -32.60 14.36
CA SER A 146 -12.35 -33.56 14.09
C SER A 146 -12.61 -34.99 14.62
N SER A 147 -13.88 -35.41 14.60
CA SER A 147 -14.43 -36.62 15.24
C SER A 147 -15.69 -37.08 14.50
N GLY A 148 -15.83 -38.41 14.32
CA GLY A 148 -17.04 -39.02 13.80
C GLY A 148 -18.22 -39.05 14.79
N THR A 149 -18.03 -38.58 16.03
CA THR A 149 -19.09 -38.43 17.04
C THR A 149 -19.48 -36.95 17.15
N GLY A 150 -20.68 -36.61 16.72
CA GLY A 150 -21.23 -35.25 16.84
C GLY A 150 -21.61 -34.90 18.28
N GLN A 151 -21.78 -33.61 18.56
CA GLN A 151 -22.30 -33.07 19.81
C GLN A 151 -23.51 -32.17 19.53
N PRO A 152 -24.58 -32.18 20.37
CA PRO A 152 -25.72 -31.30 20.21
C PRO A 152 -25.29 -29.83 20.13
N TYR A 153 -25.77 -29.10 19.13
CA TYR A 153 -25.33 -27.72 18.86
C TYR A 153 -26.47 -26.82 18.39
N GLY A 154 -27.09 -27.15 17.25
CA GLY A 154 -28.12 -26.32 16.62
C GLY A 154 -29.40 -27.11 16.32
N PRO A 155 -30.41 -26.45 15.73
CA PRO A 155 -31.56 -27.13 15.13
C PRO A 155 -31.13 -27.95 13.90
N THR A 156 -31.98 -28.87 13.46
CA THR A 156 -31.87 -29.49 12.13
C THR A 156 -32.10 -28.46 11.01
N PHE A 157 -31.64 -28.75 9.79
CA PHE A 157 -31.86 -27.89 8.62
C PHE A 157 -32.17 -28.67 7.34
N THR A 158 -32.98 -28.07 6.46
CA THR A 158 -33.62 -28.76 5.33
C THR A 158 -33.88 -27.83 4.15
N THR A 159 -34.51 -28.36 3.09
CA THR A 159 -34.89 -27.63 1.86
C THR A 159 -35.50 -26.27 2.16
N GLY A 160 -34.87 -25.21 1.65
CA GLY A 160 -35.30 -23.82 1.86
C GLY A 160 -34.49 -23.06 2.93
N ASP A 161 -33.81 -23.74 3.85
CA ASP A 161 -32.93 -23.07 4.83
C ASP A 161 -31.68 -22.46 4.19
N VAL A 162 -31.15 -21.41 4.81
CA VAL A 162 -29.82 -20.84 4.57
C VAL A 162 -28.99 -21.03 5.84
N ILE A 163 -27.85 -21.71 5.70
CA ILE A 163 -26.89 -21.93 6.79
C ILE A 163 -25.62 -21.15 6.49
N GLY A 164 -25.29 -20.21 7.36
CA GLY A 164 -24.02 -19.48 7.29
C GLY A 164 -22.97 -20.09 8.19
N CYS A 165 -21.70 -19.84 7.86
CA CYS A 165 -20.54 -20.28 8.62
C CYS A 165 -19.59 -19.08 8.77
N CYS A 166 -19.42 -18.60 10.00
CA CYS A 166 -18.62 -17.45 10.36
C CYS A 166 -17.36 -17.88 11.11
N VAL A 167 -16.20 -17.62 10.52
CA VAL A 167 -14.89 -17.96 11.05
C VAL A 167 -14.21 -16.69 11.55
N ASN A 168 -13.83 -16.67 12.82
CA ASN A 168 -13.09 -15.56 13.42
C ASN A 168 -11.62 -15.98 13.61
N LEU A 169 -10.73 -15.30 12.90
CA LEU A 169 -9.29 -15.56 12.78
C LEU A 169 -8.48 -14.71 13.78
N ILE A 170 -9.15 -13.92 14.60
CA ILE A 170 -8.58 -13.14 15.72
C ILE A 170 -8.51 -14.04 16.96
N ASN A 171 -9.57 -14.80 17.24
CA ASN A 171 -9.69 -15.68 18.40
C ASN A 171 -9.81 -17.17 18.04
N ASN A 172 -9.65 -17.53 16.75
CA ASN A 172 -9.70 -18.89 16.21
C ASN A 172 -11.00 -19.65 16.54
N THR A 173 -12.14 -18.96 16.47
CA THR A 173 -13.47 -19.56 16.71
C THR A 173 -14.33 -19.64 15.45
N CYS A 174 -15.37 -20.47 15.47
CA CYS A 174 -16.40 -20.50 14.44
C CYS A 174 -17.80 -20.63 15.06
N PHE A 175 -18.77 -19.91 14.50
CA PHE A 175 -20.20 -20.11 14.73
C PHE A 175 -20.95 -20.26 13.41
N TYR A 176 -22.09 -20.94 13.46
CA TYR A 176 -23.01 -21.02 12.34
C TYR A 176 -24.18 -20.06 12.53
N THR A 177 -24.83 -19.72 11.43
CA THR A 177 -26.12 -19.02 11.41
C THR A 177 -27.17 -19.90 10.75
N LYS A 178 -28.43 -19.72 11.12
CA LYS A 178 -29.58 -20.26 10.39
C LYS A 178 -30.55 -19.14 10.06
N ASN A 179 -30.85 -18.96 8.77
CA ASN A 179 -31.82 -17.99 8.26
C ASN A 179 -31.64 -16.56 8.82
N GLY A 180 -30.39 -16.10 8.96
CA GLY A 180 -30.06 -14.78 9.50
C GLY A 180 -29.87 -14.68 11.02
N HIS A 181 -30.00 -15.78 11.77
CA HIS A 181 -29.79 -15.81 13.23
C HIS A 181 -28.55 -16.62 13.61
N SER A 182 -27.71 -16.10 14.51
CA SER A 182 -26.54 -16.83 15.03
C SER A 182 -26.94 -17.95 15.99
N LEU A 183 -26.23 -19.08 15.91
CA LEU A 183 -26.42 -20.28 16.74
C LEU A 183 -25.37 -20.39 17.87
N GLY A 184 -24.51 -19.38 18.05
CA GLY A 184 -23.42 -19.41 19.03
C GLY A 184 -22.19 -20.22 18.59
N ILE A 185 -21.11 -20.16 19.36
CA ILE A 185 -19.83 -20.79 18.99
C ILE A 185 -19.98 -22.32 18.91
N ALA A 186 -19.61 -22.90 17.77
CA ALA A 186 -19.52 -24.34 17.56
C ALA A 186 -18.11 -24.88 17.88
N PHE A 187 -17.07 -24.12 17.51
CA PHE A 187 -15.67 -24.55 17.60
C PHE A 187 -14.76 -23.42 18.10
N THR A 188 -13.77 -23.80 18.90
CA THR A 188 -12.63 -22.98 19.32
C THR A 188 -11.33 -23.57 18.76
N ASP A 189 -10.20 -22.89 18.97
CA ASP A 189 -8.85 -23.42 18.73
C ASP A 189 -8.61 -23.92 17.29
N LEU A 190 -9.28 -23.26 16.33
CA LEU A 190 -9.21 -23.64 14.91
C LEU A 190 -7.81 -23.40 14.34
N PRO A 191 -7.27 -24.35 13.55
CA PRO A 191 -6.02 -24.13 12.81
C PRO A 191 -6.22 -23.11 11.69
N PRO A 192 -5.16 -22.39 11.28
CA PRO A 192 -5.20 -21.50 10.12
C PRO A 192 -5.32 -22.28 8.80
N ASN A 193 -5.57 -21.56 7.70
CA ASN A 193 -5.62 -22.08 6.34
C ASN A 193 -6.72 -23.15 6.10
N LEU A 194 -7.83 -23.07 6.85
CA LEU A 194 -9.03 -23.85 6.60
C LEU A 194 -9.72 -23.38 5.31
N TYR A 195 -10.27 -24.34 4.57
CA TYR A 195 -11.11 -24.09 3.41
C TYR A 195 -12.58 -24.21 3.82
N PRO A 196 -13.50 -23.38 3.28
CA PRO A 196 -14.92 -23.70 3.25
C PRO A 196 -15.14 -25.09 2.63
N THR A 197 -16.01 -25.90 3.22
CA THR A 197 -16.30 -27.26 2.78
C THR A 197 -17.79 -27.58 2.93
N VAL A 198 -18.36 -28.25 1.94
CA VAL A 198 -19.67 -28.93 2.06
C VAL A 198 -19.48 -30.41 1.74
N GLY A 199 -20.18 -31.27 2.49
CA GLY A 199 -20.38 -32.67 2.16
C GLY A 199 -21.86 -33.03 2.02
N LEU A 200 -22.15 -33.94 1.09
CA LEU A 200 -23.46 -34.51 0.80
C LEU A 200 -23.34 -36.04 0.76
N GLN A 201 -24.41 -36.79 1.03
CA GLN A 201 -24.38 -38.25 1.11
C GLN A 201 -25.57 -38.96 0.43
N THR A 202 -26.70 -38.30 0.11
CA THR A 202 -27.88 -38.99 -0.47
C THR A 202 -28.40 -38.43 -1.79
N PRO A 203 -29.02 -39.28 -2.64
CA PRO A 203 -29.53 -38.84 -3.94
C PRO A 203 -30.53 -37.69 -3.83
N GLY A 204 -30.35 -36.70 -4.72
CA GLY A 204 -31.19 -35.50 -4.78
C GLY A 204 -30.79 -34.37 -3.83
N GLU A 205 -29.74 -34.54 -3.02
CA GLU A 205 -29.17 -33.45 -2.21
C GLU A 205 -28.48 -32.41 -3.13
N VAL A 206 -28.88 -31.15 -2.99
CA VAL A 206 -28.39 -30.01 -3.78
C VAL A 206 -28.30 -28.77 -2.88
N VAL A 207 -27.16 -28.07 -2.93
CA VAL A 207 -26.96 -26.80 -2.23
C VAL A 207 -26.27 -25.76 -3.11
N ASP A 208 -26.53 -24.48 -2.87
CA ASP A 208 -25.84 -23.35 -3.51
C ASP A 208 -25.01 -22.59 -2.47
N ALA A 209 -23.78 -22.23 -2.82
CA ALA A 209 -22.94 -21.37 -1.98
C ALA A 209 -23.00 -19.90 -2.41
N ASN A 210 -23.06 -19.01 -1.41
CA ASN A 210 -22.77 -17.60 -1.53
C ASN A 210 -21.44 -17.32 -0.82
N PHE A 211 -20.41 -16.99 -1.59
CA PHE A 211 -19.10 -16.54 -1.11
C PHE A 211 -18.99 -15.00 -1.14
N GLY A 212 -20.12 -14.28 -1.23
CA GLY A 212 -20.18 -12.83 -1.45
C GLY A 212 -20.66 -12.43 -2.85
N GLN A 213 -21.13 -13.37 -3.69
CA GLN A 213 -21.78 -13.06 -4.97
C GLN A 213 -23.09 -12.29 -4.78
N HIS A 214 -23.79 -12.55 -3.69
CA HIS A 214 -25.06 -11.91 -3.33
C HIS A 214 -24.98 -11.34 -1.90
N PRO A 215 -25.88 -10.42 -1.51
CA PRO A 215 -26.08 -10.08 -0.11
C PRO A 215 -26.32 -11.33 0.74
N PHE A 216 -25.81 -11.32 1.97
CA PHE A 216 -26.04 -12.38 2.95
C PHE A 216 -27.39 -12.21 3.65
N VAL A 217 -27.92 -13.30 4.22
CA VAL A 217 -29.13 -13.27 5.07
C VAL A 217 -28.79 -12.82 6.49
N PHE A 218 -27.58 -13.12 6.97
CA PHE A 218 -27.03 -12.59 8.22
C PHE A 218 -26.35 -11.22 8.01
N ASP A 219 -26.54 -10.28 8.92
CA ASP A 219 -25.77 -9.02 8.96
C ASP A 219 -24.37 -9.27 9.52
N ILE A 220 -23.50 -9.75 8.63
CA ILE A 220 -22.08 -9.93 8.92
C ILE A 220 -21.35 -8.59 9.13
N GLU A 221 -21.85 -7.49 8.57
CA GLU A 221 -21.16 -6.20 8.63
C GLU A 221 -21.29 -5.54 10.01
N ASP A 222 -22.44 -5.69 10.67
CA ASP A 222 -22.60 -5.27 12.05
C ASP A 222 -21.77 -6.12 13.03
N TYR A 223 -21.74 -7.45 12.83
CA TYR A 223 -20.84 -8.32 13.59
C TYR A 223 -19.36 -7.94 13.40
N MET A 224 -18.94 -7.61 12.18
CA MET A 224 -17.59 -7.07 11.92
C MET A 224 -17.38 -5.69 12.56
N ARG A 225 -18.40 -4.83 12.63
CA ARG A 225 -18.35 -3.52 13.29
C ARG A 225 -18.06 -3.66 14.78
N GLU A 226 -18.73 -4.59 15.45
CA GLU A 226 -18.48 -4.90 16.87
C GLU A 226 -17.01 -5.31 17.10
N TRP A 227 -16.46 -6.17 16.22
CA TRP A 227 -15.05 -6.58 16.32
C TRP A 227 -14.04 -5.47 15.98
N ARG A 228 -14.34 -4.61 15.00
CA ARG A 228 -13.54 -3.39 14.74
C ARG A 228 -13.49 -2.50 15.98
N THR A 229 -14.64 -2.21 16.60
CA THR A 229 -14.72 -1.41 17.83
C THR A 229 -13.94 -2.06 18.99
N LYS A 230 -13.98 -3.39 19.13
CA LYS A 230 -13.20 -4.13 20.16
C LYS A 230 -11.69 -4.02 19.94
N ILE A 231 -11.20 -4.18 18.70
CA ILE A 231 -9.77 -4.08 18.37
C ILE A 231 -9.29 -2.63 18.51
N GLN A 232 -10.04 -1.66 18.00
CA GLN A 232 -9.75 -0.24 18.15
C GLN A 232 -9.59 0.14 19.64
N ALA A 233 -10.55 -0.21 20.48
CA ALA A 233 -10.49 0.03 21.92
C ALA A 233 -9.39 -0.75 22.67
N GLN A 234 -8.78 -1.78 22.06
CA GLN A 234 -7.58 -2.43 22.60
C GLN A 234 -6.29 -1.68 22.22
N ILE A 235 -6.25 -1.05 21.05
CA ILE A 235 -5.12 -0.22 20.60
C ILE A 235 -5.12 1.11 21.38
N ASP A 236 -6.26 1.80 21.45
CA ASP A 236 -6.42 3.09 22.17
C ASP A 236 -6.10 2.98 23.67
N ARG A 237 -6.26 1.79 24.24
CA ARG A 237 -6.00 1.49 25.67
C ARG A 237 -4.73 0.67 25.88
N PHE A 238 -3.91 0.50 24.84
CA PHE A 238 -2.66 -0.24 24.97
C PHE A 238 -1.72 0.53 25.92
N PRO A 239 -1.17 -0.11 26.98
CA PRO A 239 -0.41 0.58 28.00
C PRO A 239 0.94 1.07 27.48
N ILE A 240 0.98 2.33 27.05
CA ILE A 240 2.23 3.10 26.96
C ILE A 240 2.73 3.26 28.40
N GLY A 241 3.80 2.55 28.76
CA GLY A 241 4.31 2.55 30.14
C GLY A 241 4.70 3.93 30.65
N GLU A 242 4.73 4.08 31.98
CA GLU A 242 4.72 5.32 32.81
C GLU A 242 5.76 6.42 32.51
N ARG A 243 6.56 6.30 31.45
CA ARG A 243 7.51 7.29 30.96
C ARG A 243 6.82 8.41 30.18
N GLU A 244 5.79 9.03 30.76
CA GLU A 244 5.21 10.25 30.23
C GLU A 244 6.31 11.32 30.07
N GLY A 245 6.30 12.02 28.94
CA GLY A 245 7.40 12.90 28.53
C GLY A 245 8.52 12.24 27.73
N GLU A 246 8.95 11.00 28.01
CA GLU A 246 9.98 10.33 27.17
C GLU A 246 9.44 10.06 25.77
N TRP A 247 8.23 9.50 25.66
CA TRP A 247 7.59 9.23 24.38
C TRP A 247 7.21 10.52 23.66
N GLN A 248 6.79 11.56 24.39
CA GLN A 248 6.44 12.86 23.82
C GLN A 248 7.68 13.56 23.24
N SER A 249 8.79 13.59 23.97
CA SER A 249 10.09 14.09 23.50
C SER A 249 10.68 13.23 22.36
N MET A 250 10.39 11.93 22.33
CA MET A 250 10.71 11.07 21.19
C MET A 250 9.93 11.48 19.93
N ILE A 251 8.61 11.62 20.01
CA ILE A 251 7.76 12.06 18.89
C ILE A 251 8.16 13.46 18.43
N GLN A 252 8.40 14.40 19.36
CA GLN A 252 8.89 15.74 19.01
C GLN A 252 10.21 15.70 18.23
N ARG A 253 11.19 14.87 18.62
CA ARG A 253 12.43 14.66 17.86
C ARG A 253 12.18 14.02 16.49
N MET A 254 11.23 13.08 16.39
CA MET A 254 10.84 12.45 15.12
C MET A 254 10.18 13.46 14.16
N VAL A 255 9.33 14.36 14.67
CA VAL A 255 8.72 15.45 13.90
C VAL A 255 9.76 16.50 13.51
N ALA A 256 10.60 16.96 14.45
CA ALA A 256 11.65 17.93 14.17
C ALA A 256 12.64 17.43 13.11
N SER A 257 13.09 16.17 13.22
CA SER A 257 13.97 15.55 12.21
C SER A 257 13.27 15.34 10.86
N TYR A 258 11.97 15.04 10.82
CA TYR A 258 11.18 15.03 9.59
C TYR A 258 11.14 16.43 8.93
N LEU A 259 10.85 17.48 9.69
CA LEU A 259 10.80 18.86 9.20
C LEU A 259 12.15 19.33 8.64
N VAL A 260 13.25 19.00 9.32
CA VAL A 260 14.62 19.29 8.84
C VAL A 260 14.94 18.47 7.58
N HIS A 261 14.68 17.16 7.59
CA HIS A 261 14.95 16.25 6.46
C HIS A 261 14.28 16.75 5.17
N HIS A 262 12.99 17.09 5.22
CA HIS A 262 12.25 17.59 4.05
C HIS A 262 12.52 19.07 3.72
N GLY A 263 13.25 19.80 4.56
CA GLY A 263 13.69 21.18 4.28
C GLY A 263 12.69 22.27 4.69
N TYR A 264 11.79 21.99 5.64
CA TYR A 264 10.76 22.93 6.12
C TYR A 264 11.32 23.89 7.20
N CYS A 265 12.41 24.61 6.90
CA CYS A 265 13.18 25.42 7.88
C CYS A 265 12.34 26.28 8.82
N ALA A 266 11.43 27.10 8.31
CA ALA A 266 10.63 28.02 9.14
C ALA A 266 9.74 27.26 10.14
N THR A 267 9.12 26.15 9.69
CA THR A 267 8.33 25.25 10.53
C THR A 267 9.21 24.51 11.53
N ALA A 268 10.37 24.02 11.11
CA ALA A 268 11.34 23.34 11.97
C ALA A 268 11.85 24.26 13.08
N GLU A 269 12.19 25.50 12.76
CA GLU A 269 12.62 26.52 13.73
C GLU A 269 11.52 26.91 14.71
N ALA A 270 10.29 27.12 14.22
CA ALA A 270 9.15 27.45 15.09
C ALA A 270 8.80 26.29 16.03
N PHE A 271 8.76 25.07 15.48
CA PHE A 271 8.52 23.85 16.25
C PHE A 271 9.61 23.64 17.31
N ALA A 272 10.88 23.66 16.92
CA ALA A 272 12.03 23.53 17.82
C ALA A 272 12.00 24.52 19.00
N LYS A 273 11.68 25.80 18.74
CA LYS A 273 11.52 26.84 19.76
C LYS A 273 10.34 26.58 20.70
N SER A 274 9.27 25.94 20.21
CA SER A 274 8.07 25.60 21.02
C SER A 274 8.19 24.30 21.82
N THR A 275 9.12 23.42 21.46
CA THR A 275 9.28 22.08 22.08
C THR A 275 10.64 21.86 22.76
N ASP A 276 11.49 22.89 22.82
CA ASP A 276 12.89 22.84 23.30
C ASP A 276 13.73 21.72 22.65
N GLN A 277 13.63 21.58 21.31
CA GLN A 277 14.30 20.52 20.56
C GLN A 277 15.47 21.05 19.74
N ALA A 278 16.60 20.33 19.78
CA ALA A 278 17.81 20.69 19.04
C ALA A 278 17.69 20.39 17.53
N VAL A 279 18.10 21.35 16.69
CA VAL A 279 18.18 21.20 15.23
C VAL A 279 19.56 20.66 14.86
N HIS A 280 19.63 19.41 14.38
CA HIS A 280 20.87 18.69 14.09
C HIS A 280 21.28 18.68 12.60
N GLU A 281 21.17 19.83 11.92
CA GLU A 281 21.78 20.04 10.60
C GLU A 281 22.19 21.52 10.45
N GLU A 282 23.28 21.80 9.73
CA GLU A 282 23.70 23.17 9.44
C GLU A 282 22.71 23.87 8.50
N LEU A 283 22.30 25.09 8.84
CA LEU A 283 21.37 25.91 8.06
C LEU A 283 21.80 26.12 6.59
N ALA A 284 23.12 26.10 6.31
CA ALA A 284 23.65 26.16 4.94
C ALA A 284 23.31 24.90 4.12
N SER A 285 23.44 23.71 4.72
CA SER A 285 23.07 22.44 4.08
C SER A 285 21.56 22.40 3.77
N ILE A 286 20.71 22.76 4.74
CA ILE A 286 19.25 22.74 4.53
C ILE A 286 18.86 23.72 3.41
N LYS A 287 19.45 24.93 3.35
CA LYS A 287 19.22 25.90 2.27
C LYS A 287 19.69 25.40 0.88
N ASN A 288 20.81 24.69 0.83
CA ASN A 288 21.29 24.06 -0.41
C ASN A 288 20.33 22.97 -0.90
N ARG A 289 19.82 22.12 0.00
CA ARG A 289 18.79 21.11 -0.31
C ARG A 289 17.49 21.76 -0.77
N GLN A 290 16.98 22.78 -0.05
CA GLN A 290 15.81 23.57 -0.45
C GLN A 290 15.92 24.13 -1.87
N LYS A 291 17.09 24.67 -2.26
CA LYS A 291 17.34 25.21 -3.61
C LYS A 291 17.14 24.12 -4.68
N ILE A 292 17.71 22.94 -4.47
CA ILE A 292 17.60 21.80 -5.39
C ILE A 292 16.16 21.26 -5.43
N GLN A 293 15.54 21.03 -4.28
CA GLN A 293 14.17 20.54 -4.17
C GLN A 293 13.19 21.48 -4.91
N LYS A 294 13.35 22.80 -4.75
CA LYS A 294 12.54 23.81 -5.46
C LYS A 294 12.70 23.74 -6.98
N LEU A 295 13.91 23.48 -7.49
CA LEU A 295 14.14 23.29 -8.92
C LEU A 295 13.43 22.03 -9.43
N VAL A 296 13.62 20.88 -8.77
CA VAL A 296 12.95 19.61 -9.11
C VAL A 296 11.42 19.75 -9.11
N LEU A 297 10.83 20.26 -8.02
CA LEU A 297 9.37 20.39 -7.89
C LEU A 297 8.77 21.42 -8.87
N SER A 298 9.55 22.40 -9.31
CA SER A 298 9.15 23.34 -10.39
C SER A 298 9.29 22.77 -11.81
N GLY A 299 9.86 21.57 -11.98
CA GLY A 299 10.10 20.93 -13.28
C GLY A 299 11.37 21.38 -13.99
N ARG A 300 12.27 22.11 -13.31
CA ARG A 300 13.55 22.61 -13.86
C ARG A 300 14.66 21.59 -13.59
N MET A 301 14.57 20.44 -14.25
CA MET A 301 15.40 19.28 -13.96
C MET A 301 16.85 19.45 -14.42
N GLY A 302 17.10 20.12 -15.55
CA GLY A 302 18.46 20.44 -15.99
C GLY A 302 19.23 21.23 -14.94
N GLU A 303 18.68 22.36 -14.51
CA GLU A 303 19.26 23.22 -13.46
C GLU A 303 19.33 22.55 -12.08
N ALA A 304 18.40 21.63 -11.77
CA ALA A 304 18.49 20.83 -10.55
C ALA A 304 19.74 19.92 -10.58
N ILE A 305 19.99 19.24 -11.70
CA ILE A 305 21.17 18.38 -11.90
C ILE A 305 22.46 19.21 -11.82
N GLU A 306 22.54 20.34 -12.52
CA GLU A 306 23.70 21.24 -12.47
C GLU A 306 23.96 21.77 -11.06
N THR A 307 22.91 22.27 -10.38
CA THR A 307 23.00 22.77 -9.01
C THR A 307 23.44 21.65 -8.05
N THR A 308 22.97 20.42 -8.25
CA THR A 308 23.44 19.25 -7.49
C THR A 308 24.92 18.97 -7.72
N GLN A 309 25.41 18.99 -8.96
CA GLN A 309 26.83 18.77 -9.27
C GLN A 309 27.73 19.86 -8.70
N GLN A 310 27.28 21.11 -8.70
CA GLN A 310 28.00 22.25 -8.13
C GLN A 310 28.09 22.21 -6.60
N LEU A 311 26.99 21.89 -5.92
CA LEU A 311 26.92 21.90 -4.45
C LEU A 311 27.39 20.58 -3.82
N TYR A 312 27.27 19.46 -4.54
CA TYR A 312 27.63 18.12 -4.08
C TYR A 312 28.44 17.36 -5.15
N PRO A 313 29.71 17.75 -5.40
CA PRO A 313 30.56 17.12 -6.41
C PRO A 313 30.69 15.61 -6.23
N ASN A 314 30.82 14.87 -7.35
CA ASN A 314 30.87 13.40 -7.41
C ASN A 314 29.57 12.66 -7.00
N LEU A 315 28.53 13.32 -6.46
CA LEU A 315 27.31 12.63 -6.00
C LEU A 315 26.66 11.78 -7.11
N LEU A 316 26.41 12.41 -8.26
CA LEU A 316 25.71 11.81 -9.39
C LEU A 316 26.60 10.86 -10.21
N GLU A 317 27.92 11.04 -10.13
CA GLU A 317 28.91 10.14 -10.75
C GLU A 317 29.02 8.82 -9.97
N ARG A 318 28.99 8.89 -8.63
CA ARG A 318 28.98 7.71 -7.75
C ARG A 318 27.64 6.99 -7.70
N ASN A 319 26.56 7.60 -8.21
CA ASN A 319 25.22 7.05 -8.20
C ASN A 319 24.56 7.21 -9.59
N PRO A 320 24.96 6.39 -10.58
CA PRO A 320 24.54 6.57 -11.96
C PRO A 320 23.07 6.16 -12.20
N ASP A 321 22.48 5.30 -11.35
CA ASP A 321 21.04 5.03 -11.35
C ASP A 321 20.23 6.27 -10.93
N LEU A 322 20.68 7.03 -9.92
CA LEU A 322 20.08 8.33 -9.55
C LEU A 322 20.20 9.35 -10.69
N LEU A 323 21.39 9.46 -11.32
CA LEU A 323 21.58 10.33 -12.47
C LEU A 323 20.65 9.96 -13.63
N PHE A 324 20.50 8.65 -13.92
CA PHE A 324 19.58 8.16 -14.94
C PHE A 324 18.13 8.49 -14.61
N MET A 325 17.67 8.28 -13.37
CA MET A 325 16.32 8.67 -12.94
C MET A 325 16.07 10.17 -13.13
N LEU A 326 17.03 11.01 -12.73
CA LEU A 326 16.93 12.47 -12.90
C LEU A 326 16.85 12.86 -14.38
N LYS A 327 17.63 12.21 -15.25
CA LYS A 327 17.60 12.44 -16.71
C LYS A 327 16.32 11.89 -17.37
N VAL A 328 15.75 10.76 -16.92
CA VAL A 328 14.40 10.33 -17.34
C VAL A 328 13.35 11.37 -16.96
N ARG A 329 13.39 11.92 -15.73
CA ARG A 329 12.46 13.00 -15.34
C ARG A 329 12.69 14.26 -16.16
N GLN A 330 13.93 14.65 -16.45
CA GLN A 330 14.21 15.79 -17.33
C GLN A 330 13.56 15.61 -18.71
N PHE A 331 13.67 14.43 -19.34
CA PHE A 331 12.97 14.15 -20.60
C PHE A 331 11.45 14.33 -20.49
N ILE A 332 10.82 13.87 -19.40
CA ILE A 332 9.38 14.05 -19.17
C ILE A 332 9.01 15.54 -19.02
N GLU A 333 9.83 16.35 -18.33
CA GLU A 333 9.62 17.80 -18.23
C GLU A 333 9.91 18.55 -19.56
N MET A 334 10.79 18.02 -20.42
CA MET A 334 10.97 18.54 -21.78
C MET A 334 9.72 18.29 -22.63
N VAL A 335 9.16 17.07 -22.61
CA VAL A 335 7.86 16.72 -23.26
C VAL A 335 6.76 17.69 -22.79
N ASN A 336 6.68 17.93 -21.48
CA ASN A 336 5.69 18.80 -20.83
C ASN A 336 5.92 20.31 -21.07
N GLY A 337 7.06 20.71 -21.65
CA GLY A 337 7.43 22.11 -21.91
C GLY A 337 7.85 22.92 -20.67
N THR A 338 8.10 22.26 -19.54
CA THR A 338 8.34 22.88 -18.23
C THR A 338 9.83 23.13 -17.94
N ASP A 339 10.72 22.26 -18.47
CA ASP A 339 12.17 22.38 -18.28
C ASP A 339 12.75 23.61 -19.00
N SER A 340 13.79 24.22 -18.41
CA SER A 340 14.39 25.46 -18.90
C SER A 340 15.10 25.34 -20.24
N GLU A 341 15.63 24.16 -20.59
CA GLU A 341 16.19 23.90 -21.94
C GLU A 341 15.14 24.07 -23.05
N VAL A 342 13.86 23.87 -22.73
CA VAL A 342 12.73 24.05 -23.64
C VAL A 342 12.18 25.47 -23.54
N ARG A 343 11.90 25.93 -22.31
CA ARG A 343 11.25 27.22 -22.01
C ARG A 343 11.97 28.42 -22.64
N CYS A 344 13.31 28.39 -22.69
CA CYS A 344 14.11 29.47 -23.27
C CYS A 344 13.91 29.68 -24.79
N LEU A 345 13.32 28.72 -25.53
CA LEU A 345 12.97 28.90 -26.95
C LEU A 345 11.50 29.19 -27.24
N GLY A 346 10.61 29.15 -26.25
CA GLY A 346 9.20 29.56 -26.41
C GLY A 346 8.99 31.08 -26.42
N GLY A 347 10.05 31.88 -26.22
CA GLY A 347 9.94 33.28 -25.83
C GLY A 347 10.28 34.34 -26.89
N ARG A 348 10.26 34.04 -28.20
CA ARG A 348 10.52 35.03 -29.26
C ARG A 348 9.48 35.01 -30.38
N SER A 349 8.62 36.04 -30.38
CA SER A 349 7.79 36.39 -31.54
C SER A 349 8.68 36.98 -32.66
N PRO A 350 8.60 36.50 -33.91
CA PRO A 350 9.48 36.97 -34.98
C PRO A 350 8.93 38.23 -35.66
N LYS A 351 9.53 39.40 -35.38
CA LYS A 351 9.48 40.59 -36.25
C LYS A 351 10.87 41.23 -36.40
N SER A 352 11.09 41.80 -37.57
CA SER A 352 12.25 42.59 -38.02
C SER A 352 13.67 41.97 -37.97
N GLN A 353 14.09 41.51 -39.16
CA GLN A 353 15.36 41.84 -39.86
C GLN A 353 16.70 41.17 -39.47
N ASP A 354 17.14 40.29 -40.37
CA ASP A 354 18.35 40.43 -41.22
C ASP A 354 19.73 40.70 -40.59
N SER A 355 20.50 39.61 -40.42
CA SER A 355 21.81 39.43 -41.10
C SER A 355 22.36 38.00 -40.89
N TYR A 356 22.97 37.40 -41.92
CA TYR A 356 23.60 36.08 -41.83
C TYR A 356 25.04 36.14 -41.28
N PRO A 357 25.59 35.03 -40.72
CA PRO A 357 26.83 35.03 -39.93
C PRO A 357 28.12 34.91 -40.77
N GLY A 358 29.26 35.35 -40.21
CA GLY A 358 30.53 35.48 -40.94
C GLY A 358 31.83 35.22 -40.18
N SER A 359 32.00 34.00 -39.65
CA SER A 359 33.32 33.37 -39.33
C SER A 359 34.25 33.99 -38.25
N PRO A 360 35.23 33.21 -37.71
CA PRO A 360 36.01 33.60 -36.51
C PRO A 360 37.42 34.12 -36.80
N ARG A 361 38.03 34.81 -35.81
CA ARG A 361 39.50 34.93 -35.63
C ARG A 361 39.89 35.36 -34.19
N LEU A 362 41.17 35.16 -33.86
CA LEU A 362 41.76 35.34 -32.52
C LEU A 362 42.63 36.61 -32.39
N PHE A 363 43.12 36.82 -31.16
CA PHE A 363 44.20 37.73 -30.69
C PHE A 363 43.83 39.19 -30.38
N GLY A 364 44.34 39.67 -29.23
CA GLY A 364 44.28 41.08 -28.84
C GLY A 364 44.30 41.35 -27.32
N SER A 365 45.41 41.05 -26.63
CA SER A 365 45.72 41.76 -25.37
C SER A 365 46.43 43.08 -25.72
N PRO A 366 46.23 44.14 -24.92
CA PRO A 366 47.34 44.52 -24.04
C PRO A 366 46.91 45.00 -22.64
N SER A 367 47.85 44.96 -21.70
CA SER A 367 47.83 45.77 -20.48
C SER A 367 48.72 47.00 -20.64
N LEU A 368 48.49 48.05 -19.85
CA LEU A 368 49.53 48.93 -19.29
C LEU A 368 48.96 49.81 -18.17
N SER A 369 49.84 50.25 -17.26
CA SER A 369 49.56 50.95 -15.98
C SER A 369 50.32 52.30 -15.98
N PRO A 370 50.75 52.96 -14.87
CA PRO A 370 50.46 52.86 -13.42
C PRO A 370 49.91 54.24 -12.91
N SER A 371 50.22 54.91 -11.79
CA SER A 371 51.04 54.73 -10.56
C SER A 371 50.67 55.83 -9.54
N HIS A 372 50.75 55.57 -8.22
CA HIS A 372 51.27 56.47 -7.14
C HIS A 372 51.02 55.88 -5.73
N SER A 373 51.69 56.34 -4.65
CA SER A 373 53.03 55.85 -4.23
C SER A 373 53.49 56.36 -2.84
N ALA A 374 53.63 55.47 -1.84
CA ALA A 374 54.51 55.57 -0.64
C ALA A 374 54.40 54.23 0.16
N SER A 375 55.39 53.57 0.79
CA SER A 375 56.74 53.86 1.32
C SER A 375 56.79 54.20 2.82
N ILE A 376 57.72 53.70 3.67
CA ILE A 376 58.81 52.67 3.65
C ILE A 376 59.12 52.32 5.13
N HIS A 377 59.57 51.09 5.48
CA HIS A 377 60.77 50.77 6.33
C HIS A 377 60.90 49.26 6.64
N SER A 378 62.07 48.82 7.15
CA SER A 378 62.56 47.42 7.13
C SER A 378 63.62 47.15 8.23
N LEU A 379 64.19 45.92 8.25
CA LEU A 379 65.29 45.38 9.09
C LEU A 379 64.89 44.90 10.51
N ALA A 380 65.48 43.85 11.12
CA ALA A 380 66.30 42.72 10.63
C ALA A 380 66.42 41.58 11.68
N SER A 381 66.83 40.39 11.26
CA SER A 381 67.28 39.22 12.08
C SER A 381 68.77 39.40 12.54
N PRO A 382 69.43 38.53 13.37
CA PRO A 382 69.10 37.12 13.73
C PRO A 382 69.50 36.59 15.15
N SER A 383 69.39 35.25 15.32
CA SER A 383 70.13 34.36 16.27
C SER A 383 69.46 33.87 17.59
N LYS A 384 70.16 32.98 18.33
CA LYS A 384 69.72 31.88 19.24
C LYS A 384 70.85 31.58 20.29
N PRO A 385 70.82 30.59 21.23
CA PRO A 385 69.79 29.62 21.69
C PRO A 385 69.67 29.44 23.26
N SER A 386 68.96 28.37 23.67
CA SER A 386 69.06 27.57 24.93
C SER A 386 68.26 27.99 26.18
N GLY A 387 67.65 27.05 26.93
CA GLY A 387 67.49 25.61 26.64
C GLY A 387 66.87 24.75 27.77
N SER A 388 66.74 23.44 27.50
CA SER A 388 66.52 22.28 28.42
C SER A 388 65.26 22.25 29.33
N GLN A 389 64.62 21.12 29.65
CA GLN A 389 64.63 19.68 29.27
C GLN A 389 63.36 19.03 29.91
N SER A 390 62.88 17.79 29.72
CA SER A 390 63.15 16.59 28.88
C SER A 390 61.82 15.73 28.90
N TYR A 391 61.64 14.44 28.59
CA TYR A 391 62.45 13.25 28.20
C TYR A 391 61.57 12.30 27.33
N LEU A 392 62.17 11.29 26.70
CA LEU A 392 61.55 10.09 26.09
C LEU A 392 62.44 8.86 26.43
N PRO A 393 61.95 7.59 26.35
CA PRO A 393 61.81 6.84 25.08
C PRO A 393 60.49 6.02 24.97
N GLY A 394 60.07 5.45 23.84
CA GLY A 394 60.62 5.49 22.47
C GLY A 394 61.16 4.14 21.96
N PHE A 395 60.47 3.50 21.01
CA PHE A 395 61.04 2.77 19.85
C PHE A 395 59.96 2.33 18.84
N ASP A 396 60.35 2.16 17.58
CA ASP A 396 59.46 1.93 16.41
C ASP A 396 59.27 0.44 16.05
N SER A 397 58.26 0.13 15.20
CA SER A 397 58.48 -0.31 13.79
C SER A 397 57.41 -1.25 13.17
N SER A 398 57.00 -0.88 11.94
CA SER A 398 56.60 -1.71 10.78
C SER A 398 55.78 -3.02 10.89
N CYS A 399 54.57 -2.98 10.30
CA CYS A 399 54.09 -3.83 9.18
C CYS A 399 54.31 -5.36 9.16
N SER A 400 53.23 -6.15 9.00
CA SER A 400 52.93 -6.96 7.79
C SER A 400 51.73 -7.92 7.93
N ASN A 401 51.22 -8.43 6.80
CA ASN A 401 50.08 -9.37 6.70
C ASN A 401 50.41 -10.82 7.11
N GLY A 402 49.39 -11.59 7.51
CA GLY A 402 49.45 -13.05 7.61
C GLY A 402 48.05 -13.68 7.53
N VAL A 403 47.85 -14.63 6.61
CA VAL A 403 46.58 -15.37 6.41
C VAL A 403 46.73 -16.80 6.92
N GLY A 404 45.70 -17.32 7.61
CA GLY A 404 45.63 -18.71 8.05
C GLY A 404 44.19 -19.19 8.15
N SER A 405 43.90 -20.40 7.66
CA SER A 405 42.56 -21.00 7.61
C SER A 405 42.60 -22.45 8.08
N SER A 406 41.67 -22.84 8.96
CA SER A 406 41.19 -24.23 9.06
C SER A 406 39.91 -24.39 9.91
N LYS A 407 39.04 -25.27 9.41
CA LYS A 407 38.03 -26.07 10.12
C LYS A 407 38.32 -27.55 9.73
N PRO A 408 37.62 -28.58 10.25
CA PRO A 408 36.73 -28.67 11.43
C PRO A 408 37.28 -29.69 12.46
N HIS A 409 36.50 -30.03 13.50
CA HIS A 409 36.44 -31.41 14.04
C HIS A 409 35.15 -31.64 14.87
N THR A 410 34.94 -32.88 15.33
CA THR A 410 33.63 -33.49 15.65
C THR A 410 33.47 -33.92 17.12
N SER A 411 32.22 -34.13 17.53
CA SER A 411 31.78 -34.58 18.87
C SER A 411 32.30 -35.96 19.30
N PRO A 412 32.17 -36.29 20.61
CA PRO A 412 31.31 -37.44 20.94
C PRO A 412 30.33 -37.25 22.12
N HIS A 413 29.40 -38.20 22.23
CA HIS A 413 28.46 -38.49 23.33
C HIS A 413 29.17 -38.88 24.66
N CYS A 414 28.55 -38.97 25.85
CA CYS A 414 27.23 -38.59 26.44
C CYS A 414 27.28 -38.98 27.94
N HIS A 415 26.52 -38.33 28.85
CA HIS A 415 25.67 -39.04 29.85
C HIS A 415 24.77 -38.12 30.70
N LYS A 416 23.64 -38.69 31.15
CA LYS A 416 22.46 -38.08 31.82
C LYS A 416 22.71 -37.51 33.23
N GLN A 417 21.91 -36.51 33.61
CA GLN A 417 21.09 -36.56 34.85
C GLN A 417 19.80 -35.71 34.72
N SER A 418 18.83 -35.94 35.61
CA SER A 418 17.46 -35.36 35.65
C SER A 418 17.24 -34.61 36.98
N GLY A 419 16.23 -33.76 37.23
CA GLY A 419 14.98 -33.32 36.56
C GLY A 419 14.39 -32.20 37.45
N PRO A 420 13.06 -32.06 37.70
CA PRO A 420 11.86 -32.61 37.04
C PRO A 420 10.93 -31.48 36.54
N ALA A 421 9.63 -31.75 36.31
CA ALA A 421 8.60 -30.75 36.00
C ALA A 421 7.28 -31.00 36.75
N LEU A 422 6.57 -29.91 37.09
CA LEU A 422 5.22 -29.83 37.68
C LEU A 422 4.66 -28.41 37.38
N SER A 423 3.37 -28.10 37.33
CA SER A 423 2.14 -28.83 36.93
C SER A 423 0.97 -27.84 37.09
N ASN A 424 -0.02 -27.81 36.19
CA ASN A 424 -1.25 -27.06 36.44
C ASN A 424 -2.04 -27.71 37.59
N THR A 425 -2.67 -26.88 38.44
CA THR A 425 -3.81 -27.30 39.27
C THR A 425 -4.82 -26.16 39.34
N GLU A 426 -6.09 -26.48 39.10
CA GLU A 426 -7.22 -25.58 39.31
C GLU A 426 -7.52 -25.42 40.80
N LEU A 427 -8.10 -24.29 41.20
CA LEU A 427 -8.99 -24.24 42.36
C LEU A 427 -10.21 -23.37 42.04
N ASN A 428 -11.39 -23.90 42.35
CA ASN A 428 -12.68 -23.26 42.17
C ASN A 428 -13.60 -23.72 43.32
N ILE A 429 -14.73 -23.03 43.52
CA ILE A 429 -15.77 -23.31 44.54
C ILE A 429 -15.35 -23.04 46.00
N ILE A 430 -15.88 -21.93 46.55
CA ILE A 430 -16.75 -22.00 47.74
C ILE A 430 -18.04 -21.26 47.39
N ASN A 431 -19.19 -21.83 47.74
CA ASN A 431 -20.51 -21.23 47.52
C ASN A 431 -21.37 -21.45 48.77
N SER A 432 -22.04 -20.42 49.29
CA SER A 432 -22.95 -20.53 50.44
C SER A 432 -23.96 -19.39 50.50
N THR A 433 -25.20 -19.76 50.20
CA THR A 433 -26.43 -18.96 50.19
C THR A 433 -26.81 -18.27 51.50
N ARG A 434 -27.46 -17.10 51.41
CA ARG A 434 -28.72 -16.84 52.17
C ARG A 434 -29.67 -15.91 51.39
N SER A 435 -30.97 -16.14 51.58
CA SER A 435 -32.08 -15.74 50.70
C SER A 435 -32.84 -14.46 51.12
N GLN A 436 -33.43 -13.77 50.13
CA GLN A 436 -34.68 -12.95 50.19
C GLN A 436 -34.63 -11.67 51.11
N GLN A 437 -35.38 -10.58 50.91
CA GLN A 437 -36.73 -10.41 50.33
C GLN A 437 -37.07 -8.91 50.02
N ALA A 438 -37.86 -8.65 48.96
CA ALA A 438 -38.88 -7.59 48.72
C ALA A 438 -38.66 -6.05 48.95
N ASN A 439 -39.43 -5.27 48.16
CA ASN A 439 -39.85 -3.85 48.28
C ASN A 439 -38.78 -2.73 48.13
N SER A 440 -39.07 -1.46 47.75
CA SER A 440 -40.00 -0.77 46.82
C SER A 440 -40.38 0.64 47.34
N CYS A 441 -39.80 1.71 46.78
CA CYS A 441 -40.24 3.12 46.87
C CYS A 441 -39.34 3.95 45.90
N THR A 442 -39.79 4.61 44.82
CA THR A 442 -40.76 5.71 44.57
C THR A 442 -40.17 7.13 44.69
N SER A 443 -40.04 7.77 43.51
CA SER A 443 -40.24 9.21 43.19
C SER A 443 -39.46 10.31 43.94
N ASN A 444 -38.88 11.23 43.16
CA ASN A 444 -39.38 12.60 43.08
C ASN A 444 -38.77 13.31 41.84
N ASP A 445 -39.65 13.78 40.95
CA ASP A 445 -39.31 14.71 39.87
C ASP A 445 -39.33 16.16 40.39
N MET A 446 -38.55 17.06 39.80
CA MET A 446 -38.87 18.49 39.71
C MET A 446 -38.21 19.12 38.47
N ASP A 447 -39.03 19.57 37.53
CA ASP A 447 -38.64 20.46 36.43
C ASP A 447 -38.45 21.91 36.92
N MET A 448 -37.68 22.69 36.16
CA MET A 448 -37.97 24.11 35.93
C MET A 448 -37.47 24.56 34.54
N GLU A 449 -38.42 24.89 33.66
CA GLU A 449 -38.19 25.76 32.50
C GLU A 449 -38.21 27.23 32.94
N VAL A 450 -37.39 28.10 32.33
CA VAL A 450 -37.72 29.53 32.12
C VAL A 450 -37.10 30.04 30.81
N ASP A 451 -37.97 30.18 29.80
CA ASP A 451 -38.04 31.19 28.73
C ASP A 451 -36.86 31.64 27.84
N HIS A 452 -37.26 31.98 26.60
CA HIS A 452 -36.43 32.54 25.52
C HIS A 452 -36.17 34.04 25.66
N TYR A 453 -35.08 34.51 25.03
CA TYR A 453 -35.11 35.75 24.24
C TYR A 453 -34.46 35.52 22.88
N SER A 454 -34.94 36.23 21.86
CA SER A 454 -34.50 36.07 20.47
C SER A 454 -34.00 37.38 19.87
N ASN A 455 -32.93 37.30 19.08
CA ASN A 455 -32.65 38.21 17.96
C ASN A 455 -31.55 37.60 17.08
N GLY A 456 -31.77 37.59 15.76
CA GLY A 456 -30.81 37.08 14.78
C GLY A 456 -30.19 38.20 13.95
N VAL A 457 -28.94 38.02 13.50
CA VAL A 457 -28.28 38.80 12.44
C VAL A 457 -27.53 37.83 11.52
N SER A 458 -27.32 38.24 10.27
CA SER A 458 -26.88 37.44 9.13
C SER A 458 -25.36 37.38 8.90
N GLU A 459 -24.96 36.29 8.23
CA GLU A 459 -23.81 36.15 7.31
C GLU A 459 -22.34 36.16 7.80
N SER A 460 -21.53 35.39 7.04
CA SER A 460 -20.05 35.34 7.01
C SER A 460 -19.35 34.73 8.26
N SER A 461 -18.16 34.10 8.17
CA SER A 461 -17.23 33.87 7.04
C SER A 461 -16.65 32.45 7.08
N SER A 462 -16.46 31.79 5.93
CA SER A 462 -15.72 30.53 5.81
C SER A 462 -14.34 30.75 5.16
N ASN A 463 -13.26 30.63 5.94
CA ASN A 463 -11.90 30.88 5.45
C ASN A 463 -11.32 29.68 4.68
N GLY A 464 -11.73 29.53 3.41
CA GLY A 464 -11.02 28.69 2.43
C GLY A 464 -9.86 29.44 1.79
N PHE A 465 -8.64 28.89 1.86
CA PHE A 465 -7.45 29.52 1.24
C PHE A 465 -7.35 29.22 -0.27
N LEU A 466 -7.95 30.08 -1.08
CA LEU A 466 -7.63 30.23 -2.50
C LEU A 466 -6.88 31.55 -2.70
N ASN A 467 -5.67 31.49 -3.29
CA ASN A 467 -4.87 32.68 -3.56
C ASN A 467 -4.99 33.09 -5.04
N GLY A 468 -5.47 34.31 -5.29
CA GLY A 468 -5.87 34.77 -6.62
C GLY A 468 -4.81 35.58 -7.38
N SER A 469 -5.16 35.93 -8.62
CA SER A 469 -4.56 37.02 -9.39
C SER A 469 -5.69 37.89 -9.94
N SER A 470 -5.44 39.18 -10.18
CA SER A 470 -6.49 40.21 -10.18
C SER A 470 -6.45 41.18 -11.35
N LYS A 471 -7.62 41.78 -11.66
CA LYS A 471 -7.86 42.97 -12.49
C LYS A 471 -7.80 42.72 -14.02
N HIS A 472 -8.50 43.49 -14.87
CA HIS A 472 -9.38 44.64 -14.63
C HIS A 472 -10.54 44.64 -15.66
N GLU A 473 -11.72 45.11 -15.29
CA GLU A 473 -12.79 45.45 -16.26
C GLU A 473 -12.64 46.88 -16.80
N ALA A 474 -13.15 47.07 -18.02
CA ALA A 474 -13.51 48.34 -18.65
C ALA A 474 -14.63 48.06 -19.67
N GLU A 475 -15.61 48.96 -19.78
CA GLU A 475 -16.85 48.77 -20.57
C GLU A 475 -16.76 49.33 -22.00
N LEU A 476 -17.86 49.15 -22.76
CA LEU A 476 -18.13 49.60 -24.15
C LEU A 476 -17.47 48.72 -25.23
N GLU A 477 -18.12 48.41 -26.36
CA GLU A 477 -19.43 48.85 -26.90
C GLU A 477 -20.05 47.71 -27.77
N GLU A 478 -21.36 47.75 -28.05
CA GLU A 478 -22.01 46.72 -28.89
C GLU A 478 -21.65 46.83 -30.38
N CYS A 479 -21.31 45.71 -31.01
CA CYS A 479 -21.50 45.54 -32.46
C CYS A 479 -21.86 44.09 -32.81
N ASP A 480 -22.90 43.94 -33.63
CA ASP A 480 -23.58 42.67 -33.89
C ASP A 480 -22.99 41.93 -35.11
N ALA A 481 -22.52 40.69 -34.90
CA ALA A 481 -22.01 39.80 -35.95
C ALA A 481 -21.96 38.34 -35.48
N GLU A 482 -22.83 37.48 -36.02
CA GLU A 482 -22.82 36.04 -35.75
C GLU A 482 -21.55 35.36 -36.32
N MET A 483 -20.66 34.88 -35.44
CA MET A 483 -19.70 33.82 -35.75
C MET A 483 -19.50 32.88 -34.56
N GLU A 484 -19.35 31.59 -34.84
CA GLU A 484 -19.19 30.53 -33.85
C GLU A 484 -17.83 30.67 -33.12
N VAL A 485 -17.86 30.99 -31.83
CA VAL A 485 -16.65 31.09 -31.01
C VAL A 485 -16.17 29.68 -30.62
N GLU A 486 -15.26 29.12 -31.41
CA GLU A 486 -14.54 27.90 -31.07
C GLU A 486 -13.83 28.09 -29.71
N SER A 487 -14.14 27.23 -28.72
CA SER A 487 -13.71 27.44 -27.34
C SER A 487 -12.20 27.20 -27.16
N SER A 488 -11.40 28.24 -27.38
CA SER A 488 -9.94 28.19 -27.40
C SER A 488 -9.32 28.04 -26.00
N GLN A 489 -9.52 26.88 -25.37
CA GLN A 489 -8.61 26.43 -24.32
C GLN A 489 -7.18 26.39 -24.87
N PRO A 490 -6.15 26.79 -24.11
CA PRO A 490 -4.76 26.76 -24.57
C PRO A 490 -4.31 25.30 -24.75
N ARG A 491 -4.48 24.79 -25.97
CA ARG A 491 -4.16 23.42 -26.39
C ARG A 491 -2.70 23.13 -26.01
N ARG A 492 -2.48 22.22 -25.07
CA ARG A 492 -1.12 21.89 -24.59
C ARG A 492 -0.30 21.33 -25.75
N GLN A 493 0.88 21.89 -25.99
CA GLN A 493 1.74 21.52 -27.11
C GLN A 493 3.03 20.86 -26.60
N LEU A 494 3.44 19.77 -27.26
CA LEU A 494 4.72 19.11 -27.04
C LEU A 494 5.86 20.12 -27.04
N CYS A 495 6.71 20.08 -26.01
CA CYS A 495 7.84 21.01 -25.85
C CYS A 495 7.46 22.50 -25.96
N GLY A 496 6.24 22.88 -25.56
CA GLY A 496 5.74 24.26 -25.67
C GLY A 496 5.59 24.77 -27.11
N GLY A 497 5.45 23.87 -28.10
CA GLY A 497 5.22 24.22 -29.51
C GLY A 497 6.47 24.58 -30.31
N SER A 498 7.65 24.61 -29.70
CA SER A 498 8.89 24.98 -30.38
C SER A 498 9.52 23.78 -31.10
N GLN A 499 9.55 23.80 -32.44
CA GLN A 499 10.19 22.76 -33.27
C GLN A 499 11.64 22.48 -32.82
N ALA A 500 12.42 23.53 -32.56
CA ALA A 500 13.80 23.39 -32.09
C ALA A 500 13.90 22.78 -30.67
N ALA A 501 12.84 22.85 -29.86
CA ALA A 501 12.79 22.16 -28.57
C ALA A 501 12.40 20.68 -28.71
N ILE A 502 11.51 20.35 -29.65
CA ILE A 502 11.20 18.95 -30.05
C ILE A 502 12.48 18.26 -30.55
N GLU A 503 13.29 18.95 -31.36
CA GLU A 503 14.57 18.43 -31.86
C GLU A 503 15.59 18.17 -30.73
N ARG A 504 15.70 19.07 -29.74
CA ARG A 504 16.52 18.82 -28.54
C ARG A 504 15.99 17.66 -27.69
N MET A 505 14.68 17.57 -27.48
CA MET A 505 14.06 16.44 -26.76
C MET A 505 14.36 15.11 -27.46
N ILE A 506 14.33 15.06 -28.80
CA ILE A 506 14.69 13.86 -29.59
C ILE A 506 16.19 13.55 -29.46
N HIS A 507 17.07 14.55 -29.46
CA HIS A 507 18.51 14.34 -29.22
C HIS A 507 18.76 13.75 -27.83
N PHE A 508 18.21 14.41 -26.80
CA PHE A 508 18.30 14.00 -25.40
C PHE A 508 17.76 12.57 -25.18
N GLY A 509 16.66 12.20 -25.86
CA GLY A 509 16.13 10.83 -25.84
C GLY A 509 17.13 9.79 -26.36
N ARG A 510 17.95 10.11 -27.38
CA ARG A 510 19.01 9.22 -27.88
C ARG A 510 20.17 9.10 -26.90
N GLU A 511 20.55 10.19 -26.24
CA GLU A 511 21.58 10.20 -25.19
C GLU A 511 21.13 9.38 -23.97
N LEU A 512 19.86 9.52 -23.57
CA LEU A 512 19.24 8.76 -22.49
C LEU A 512 19.14 7.25 -22.80
N GLN A 513 18.81 6.89 -24.06
CA GLN A 513 18.88 5.50 -24.52
C GLN A 513 20.31 4.95 -24.41
N SER A 514 21.31 5.70 -24.88
CA SER A 514 22.73 5.32 -24.79
C SER A 514 23.19 5.12 -23.34
N MET A 515 22.78 6.02 -22.43
CA MET A 515 23.03 5.92 -20.99
C MET A 515 22.40 4.65 -20.39
N SER A 516 21.16 4.31 -20.78
CA SER A 516 20.51 3.06 -20.35
C SER A 516 21.25 1.82 -20.83
N GLU A 517 21.76 1.84 -22.07
CA GLU A 517 22.55 0.73 -22.62
C GLU A 517 23.96 0.63 -22.04
N HIS A 518 24.51 1.71 -21.50
CA HIS A 518 25.75 1.75 -20.74
C HIS A 518 25.57 1.16 -19.34
N LEU A 519 24.58 1.64 -18.58
CA LEU A 519 24.19 1.07 -17.28
C LEU A 519 23.89 -0.43 -17.39
N ARG A 520 23.20 -0.85 -18.46
CA ARG A 520 22.90 -2.27 -18.71
C ARG A 520 24.14 -3.14 -18.94
N ARG A 521 25.25 -2.55 -19.42
CA ARG A 521 26.54 -3.25 -19.63
C ARG A 521 27.36 -3.35 -18.35
N GLU A 522 27.33 -2.33 -17.50
CA GLU A 522 28.17 -2.28 -16.29
C GLU A 522 27.46 -2.85 -15.05
N CYS A 523 26.21 -2.44 -14.81
CA CYS A 523 25.42 -2.82 -13.62
C CYS A 523 24.45 -3.98 -13.90
N GLY A 524 24.30 -4.40 -15.16
CA GLY A 524 23.42 -5.50 -15.57
C GLY A 524 21.94 -5.11 -15.74
N LYS A 525 21.03 -6.07 -15.54
CA LYS A 525 19.61 -5.91 -15.91
C LYS A 525 18.78 -5.24 -14.81
N ASN A 526 18.82 -3.91 -14.74
CA ASN A 526 17.86 -3.13 -13.94
C ASN A 526 16.48 -3.07 -14.65
N SER A 527 15.45 -3.70 -14.04
CA SER A 527 14.09 -3.75 -14.56
C SER A 527 13.32 -2.44 -14.38
N THR A 528 13.57 -1.71 -13.28
CA THR A 528 12.96 -0.42 -12.96
C THR A 528 13.36 0.63 -14.00
N ASN A 529 14.66 0.76 -14.29
CA ASN A 529 15.18 1.69 -15.30
C ASN A 529 14.59 1.38 -16.69
N LYS A 530 14.48 0.09 -17.05
CA LYS A 530 13.86 -0.34 -18.31
C LYS A 530 12.36 0.04 -18.37
N LYS A 531 11.61 -0.11 -17.27
CA LYS A 531 10.20 0.30 -17.19
C LYS A 531 10.08 1.82 -17.35
N MET A 532 10.80 2.59 -16.54
CA MET A 532 10.78 4.06 -16.56
C MET A 532 11.09 4.62 -17.95
N LEU A 533 12.13 4.10 -18.62
CA LEU A 533 12.50 4.56 -19.96
C LEU A 533 11.42 4.22 -21.01
N LYS A 534 10.86 3.01 -20.95
CA LYS A 534 9.77 2.59 -21.84
C LYS A 534 8.53 3.45 -21.64
N ASP A 535 8.14 3.70 -20.40
CA ASP A 535 6.93 4.45 -20.07
C ASP A 535 7.09 5.93 -20.43
N ALA A 536 8.27 6.52 -20.20
CA ALA A 536 8.60 7.89 -20.62
C ALA A 536 8.60 8.04 -22.15
N PHE A 537 9.25 7.14 -22.90
CA PHE A 537 9.24 7.17 -24.37
C PHE A 537 7.86 6.86 -24.96
N SER A 538 7.00 6.12 -24.24
CA SER A 538 5.64 5.84 -24.69
C SER A 538 4.77 7.09 -24.80
N LEU A 539 5.13 8.20 -24.13
CA LEU A 539 4.44 9.50 -24.30
C LEU A 539 4.51 10.01 -25.75
N LEU A 540 5.59 9.71 -26.49
CA LEU A 540 5.75 10.12 -27.89
C LEU A 540 4.95 9.26 -28.89
N ALA A 541 4.32 8.17 -28.44
CA ALA A 541 3.49 7.32 -29.29
C ALA A 541 2.06 7.84 -29.48
N TYR A 542 1.67 8.92 -28.77
CA TYR A 542 0.32 9.47 -28.78
C TYR A 542 0.33 10.92 -29.28
N SER A 543 -0.67 11.27 -30.11
CA SER A 543 -0.85 12.65 -30.60
C SER A 543 -1.19 13.64 -29.49
N ASP A 544 -1.78 13.15 -28.39
CA ASP A 544 -1.96 13.87 -27.12
C ASP A 544 -1.32 13.03 -26.00
N PRO A 545 -0.14 13.43 -25.48
CA PRO A 545 0.51 12.73 -24.38
C PRO A 545 -0.26 12.79 -23.04
N TRP A 546 -1.00 13.87 -22.77
CA TRP A 546 -1.68 14.08 -21.49
C TRP A 546 -2.91 13.17 -21.36
N ASN A 547 -3.64 12.94 -22.45
CA ASN A 547 -4.76 11.98 -22.51
C ASN A 547 -4.33 10.53 -22.81
N SER A 548 -3.03 10.21 -22.75
CA SER A 548 -2.53 8.85 -22.98
C SER A 548 -2.63 7.95 -21.73
N PRO A 549 -2.62 6.60 -21.87
CA PRO A 549 -2.56 5.67 -20.73
C PRO A 549 -1.33 5.83 -19.81
N VAL A 550 -0.35 6.65 -20.20
CA VAL A 550 0.84 6.99 -19.41
C VAL A 550 0.96 8.50 -19.14
N GLY A 551 -0.09 9.27 -19.41
CA GLY A 551 -0.14 10.73 -19.28
C GLY A 551 0.02 11.23 -17.84
N TYR A 552 -0.34 10.40 -16.85
CA TYR A 552 -0.10 10.65 -15.42
C TYR A 552 1.37 10.98 -15.09
N GLN A 553 2.33 10.55 -15.92
CA GLN A 553 3.74 10.92 -15.75
C GLN A 553 3.98 12.43 -15.85
N LEU A 554 3.16 13.16 -16.61
CA LEU A 554 3.29 14.60 -16.84
C LEU A 554 2.76 15.45 -15.65
N ASP A 555 2.07 14.83 -14.70
CA ASP A 555 1.58 15.50 -13.49
C ASP A 555 2.74 15.94 -12.58
N SER A 556 2.56 17.07 -11.90
CA SER A 556 3.59 17.64 -11.02
C SER A 556 3.88 16.78 -9.79
N ILE A 557 2.91 15.99 -9.30
CA ILE A 557 3.08 15.07 -8.17
C ILE A 557 4.16 14.00 -8.44
N GLN A 558 4.35 13.61 -9.71
CA GLN A 558 5.38 12.65 -10.11
C GLN A 558 6.82 13.20 -10.00
N ARG A 559 7.00 14.46 -9.60
CA ARG A 559 8.29 15.06 -9.24
C ARG A 559 8.71 14.69 -7.80
N GLU A 560 7.75 14.43 -6.92
CA GLU A 560 8.01 14.22 -5.49
C GLU A 560 8.86 12.97 -5.18
N PRO A 561 8.63 11.79 -5.79
CA PRO A 561 9.49 10.62 -5.55
C PRO A 561 10.94 10.84 -5.99
N VAL A 562 11.12 11.53 -7.12
CA VAL A 562 12.45 11.90 -7.65
C VAL A 562 13.13 12.92 -6.74
N CYS A 563 12.38 13.93 -6.28
CA CYS A 563 12.85 14.95 -5.33
C CYS A 563 13.27 14.33 -3.99
N SER A 564 12.46 13.43 -3.44
CA SER A 564 12.76 12.73 -2.20
C SER A 564 14.00 11.86 -2.33
N THR A 565 14.12 11.09 -3.42
CA THR A 565 15.26 10.18 -3.64
C THR A 565 16.58 10.95 -3.81
N LEU A 566 16.56 12.10 -4.50
CA LEU A 566 17.72 13.00 -4.57
C LEU A 566 18.08 13.60 -3.20
N ASN A 567 17.09 14.05 -2.43
CA ASN A 567 17.32 14.57 -1.07
C ASN A 567 17.93 13.49 -0.14
N SER A 568 17.42 12.25 -0.19
CA SER A 568 17.97 11.10 0.54
C SER A 568 19.43 10.79 0.17
N ALA A 569 19.82 10.95 -1.10
CA ALA A 569 21.19 10.73 -1.54
C ALA A 569 22.14 11.88 -1.14
N ILE A 570 21.67 13.13 -1.13
CA ILE A 570 22.42 14.27 -0.60
C ILE A 570 22.65 14.12 0.91
N LEU A 571 21.67 13.60 1.65
CA LEU A 571 21.82 13.33 3.08
C LEU A 571 22.82 12.19 3.35
N GLU A 572 22.80 11.12 2.54
CA GLU A 572 23.77 10.02 2.65
C GLU A 572 25.23 10.47 2.51
N THR A 573 25.56 11.41 1.61
CA THR A 573 26.95 11.89 1.47
C THR A 573 27.47 12.68 2.68
N HIS A 574 26.59 13.08 3.58
CA HIS A 574 26.93 13.72 4.87
C HIS A 574 26.79 12.75 6.05
N ASN A 575 26.58 11.45 5.78
CA ASN A 575 26.26 10.40 6.76
C ASN A 575 24.95 10.66 7.54
N LEU A 576 24.03 11.45 6.98
CA LEU A 576 22.71 11.71 7.56
C LEU A 576 21.68 10.66 7.10
N PRO A 577 20.59 10.40 7.87
CA PRO A 577 19.61 9.37 7.54
C PRO A 577 18.89 9.61 6.19
N LYS A 578 18.87 8.59 5.33
CA LYS A 578 18.16 8.61 4.05
C LYS A 578 16.68 8.93 4.18
N GLN A 579 16.05 8.44 5.25
CA GLN A 579 14.65 8.67 5.60
C GLN A 579 14.57 9.19 7.04
N PRO A 580 13.62 10.07 7.35
CA PRO A 580 13.39 10.50 8.73
C PRO A 580 12.79 9.35 9.55
N PRO A 581 13.11 9.22 10.85
CA PRO A 581 12.61 8.15 11.70
C PRO A 581 11.07 8.03 11.74
N LEU A 582 10.34 9.14 11.56
CA LEU A 582 8.88 9.15 11.47
C LEU A 582 8.36 8.33 10.27
N ALA A 583 8.96 8.50 9.09
CA ALA A 583 8.60 7.73 7.90
C ALA A 583 9.02 6.25 8.03
N GLN A 584 10.12 5.98 8.74
CA GLN A 584 10.55 4.61 9.04
C GLN A 584 9.58 3.91 10.00
N ALA A 585 9.10 4.59 11.04
CA ALA A 585 8.09 4.06 11.95
C ALA A 585 6.77 3.74 11.23
N VAL A 586 6.26 4.66 10.40
CA VAL A 586 5.10 4.44 9.51
C VAL A 586 5.30 3.20 8.62
N GLY A 587 6.45 3.09 7.95
CA GLY A 587 6.77 1.91 7.12
C GLY A 587 6.88 0.61 7.92
N GLN A 588 7.41 0.66 9.15
CA GLN A 588 7.49 -0.48 10.06
C GLN A 588 6.12 -0.95 10.55
N VAL A 589 5.18 -0.05 10.87
CA VAL A 589 3.80 -0.43 11.25
C VAL A 589 3.11 -1.11 10.07
N SER A 590 3.15 -0.52 8.87
CA SER A 590 2.57 -1.12 7.66
C SER A 590 3.17 -2.51 7.35
N GLN A 591 4.48 -2.67 7.50
CA GLN A 591 5.15 -3.96 7.32
C GLN A 591 4.84 -4.96 8.46
N CYS A 592 4.61 -4.48 9.68
CA CYS A 592 4.19 -5.31 10.81
C CYS A 592 2.79 -5.91 10.57
N LEU A 593 1.83 -5.10 10.13
CA LEU A 593 0.48 -5.56 9.74
C LEU A 593 0.53 -6.62 8.62
N SER A 594 1.38 -6.40 7.61
CA SER A 594 1.63 -7.38 6.54
C SER A 594 2.27 -8.68 7.05
N ILE A 595 3.16 -8.62 8.05
CA ILE A 595 3.73 -9.81 8.70
C ILE A 595 2.67 -10.53 9.53
N MET A 596 1.87 -9.81 10.33
CA MET A 596 0.77 -10.38 11.13
C MET A 596 -0.20 -11.18 10.24
N ALA A 597 -0.60 -10.62 9.09
CA ALA A 597 -1.42 -11.31 8.10
C ALA A 597 -0.78 -12.62 7.62
N ARG A 598 0.48 -12.57 7.18
CA ARG A 598 1.23 -13.76 6.69
C ARG A 598 1.54 -14.78 7.79
N SER A 599 1.64 -14.36 9.05
CA SER A 599 1.81 -15.20 10.23
C SER A 599 0.50 -15.81 10.76
N GLY A 600 -0.65 -15.47 10.17
CA GLY A 600 -1.94 -16.06 10.54
C GLY A 600 -2.75 -15.28 11.60
N SER A 601 -2.32 -14.08 12.00
CA SER A 601 -3.03 -13.27 13.00
C SER A 601 -4.13 -12.43 12.35
N GLY A 602 -5.40 -12.76 12.61
CA GLY A 602 -6.54 -12.03 12.06
C GLY A 602 -6.69 -10.58 12.55
N SER A 603 -6.04 -10.20 13.65
CA SER A 603 -6.16 -8.86 14.25
C SER A 603 -5.74 -7.73 13.30
N CYS A 604 -4.84 -8.01 12.36
CA CYS A 604 -4.40 -7.04 11.35
C CYS A 604 -5.52 -6.55 10.41
N ALA A 605 -6.62 -7.31 10.26
CA ALA A 605 -7.73 -6.93 9.39
C ALA A 605 -8.56 -5.75 9.91
N PHE A 606 -8.48 -5.48 11.21
CA PHE A 606 -9.22 -4.40 11.90
C PHE A 606 -8.28 -3.39 12.59
N ALA A 607 -7.04 -3.32 12.12
CA ALA A 607 -6.06 -2.31 12.51
C ALA A 607 -5.45 -1.71 11.23
N THR A 608 -6.01 -0.61 10.73
CA THR A 608 -5.41 0.12 9.61
C THR A 608 -4.54 1.27 10.14
N LEU A 609 -3.58 1.73 9.33
CA LEU A 609 -2.84 2.95 9.65
C LEU A 609 -3.60 4.22 9.25
N GLU A 610 -4.49 4.12 8.25
CA GLU A 610 -5.25 5.26 7.71
C GLU A 610 -6.20 5.84 8.78
N ASP A 611 -6.81 4.99 9.62
CA ASP A 611 -7.64 5.39 10.77
C ASP A 611 -6.92 6.33 11.78
N TYR A 612 -5.58 6.41 11.74
CA TYR A 612 -4.74 7.22 12.64
C TYR A 612 -3.95 8.33 11.91
N LEU A 613 -4.23 8.57 10.62
CA LEU A 613 -3.55 9.58 9.79
C LEU A 613 -4.48 10.72 9.32
N HIS A 614 -5.69 10.81 9.89
CA HIS A 614 -6.75 11.75 9.52
C HIS A 614 -6.99 12.83 10.59
#